data_AF-A0A0Q7VJY1-F1
#
_entry.id   AF-A0A0Q7VJY1-F1
#
_cell.length_a   1.000
_cell.length_b   1.000
_cell.length_c   1.000
_cell.angle_alpha   90.00
_cell.angle_beta   90.00
_cell.angle_gamma   90.00
#
_symmetry.space_group_name_H-M   'P 1'
#
loop_
_entity.id
_entity.type
_entity.pdbx_description
1 polymer ?
#
loop_
_entity_poly.entity_id
_entity_poly.type
_entity_poly.pdbx_seq_one_letter_code
_entity_poly.pdbx_strand_id
1 'polypeptide(L)'
;MEFEVMTVSKSNDARDLLVDAETDEGFTTTSWGETSRTRLSPDHTQGALAIMDYRAPPGFGPPRHFHHKDDEIFLIQSGDIVLWTPTACRTAGPGDVILLPKLMPHTWRAYSDAPVRFQVTVAPGEFETFFGRIVARNLTITDVEALIECANEAGMDIVGPPLTDDEVAAIVRGETV
;
A
#
# COMPACT_ATOMS: atom_id res chain seq x y z
N MET A 1 -15.34 25.25 -35.85
CA MET A 1 -14.24 25.47 -34.89
C MET A 1 -13.25 24.34 -35.15
N GLU A 2 -12.22 24.62 -35.93
CA GLU A 2 -11.17 23.65 -36.26
C GLU A 2 -10.25 23.50 -35.06
N PHE A 3 -10.03 22.26 -34.61
CA PHE A 3 -9.00 21.97 -33.63
C PHE A 3 -7.66 21.95 -34.37
N GLU A 4 -6.83 22.96 -34.11
CA GLU A 4 -5.45 22.99 -34.56
C GLU A 4 -4.70 21.84 -33.85
N VAL A 5 -4.30 20.82 -34.61
CA VAL A 5 -3.46 19.74 -34.09
C VAL A 5 -2.08 20.32 -33.85
N MET A 6 -1.82 20.76 -32.61
CA MET A 6 -0.47 21.11 -32.16
C MET A 6 0.43 19.90 -32.33
N THR A 7 1.33 19.96 -33.31
CA THR A 7 2.49 19.07 -33.37
C THR A 7 3.39 19.39 -32.17
N VAL A 8 3.23 18.63 -31.09
CA VAL A 8 4.17 18.65 -29.98
C VAL A 8 5.48 18.05 -30.50
N SER A 9 6.49 18.91 -30.74
CA SER A 9 7.86 18.42 -30.88
C SER A 9 8.17 17.66 -29.59
N LYS A 10 8.51 16.36 -29.67
CA LYS A 10 8.88 15.57 -28.48
C LYS A 10 9.89 16.38 -27.66
N SER A 11 9.46 16.94 -26.53
CA SER A 11 10.41 17.47 -25.56
C SER A 11 11.24 16.29 -25.08
N ASN A 12 12.52 16.52 -24.77
CA ASN A 12 13.41 15.48 -24.27
C ASN A 12 12.94 14.85 -22.93
N ASP A 13 11.87 15.38 -22.32
CA ASP A 13 11.27 14.91 -21.06
C ASP A 13 9.97 14.11 -21.26
N ALA A 14 9.49 13.95 -22.50
CA ALA A 14 8.27 13.20 -22.76
C ALA A 14 8.46 11.70 -22.50
N ARG A 15 7.60 11.11 -21.65
CA ARG A 15 7.58 9.68 -21.35
C ARG A 15 6.74 8.91 -22.37
N ASP A 16 7.03 7.63 -22.51
CA ASP A 16 6.22 6.73 -23.32
C ASP A 16 4.84 6.50 -22.67
N LEU A 17 3.83 6.32 -23.52
CA LEU A 17 2.50 5.88 -23.07
C LEU A 17 2.61 4.44 -22.58
N LEU A 18 2.29 4.21 -21.31
CA LEU A 18 2.25 2.88 -20.72
C LEU A 18 0.82 2.53 -20.33
N VAL A 19 0.40 1.32 -20.71
CA VAL A 19 -0.86 0.72 -20.31
C VAL A 19 -0.54 -0.61 -19.66
N ASP A 20 -0.73 -0.69 -18.34
CA ASP A 20 -0.66 -1.94 -17.60
C ASP A 20 -2.07 -2.50 -17.42
N ALA A 21 -2.39 -3.59 -18.12
CA ALA A 21 -3.72 -4.20 -18.12
C ALA A 21 -4.00 -4.94 -16.80
N GLU A 22 -5.27 -5.10 -16.42
CA GLU A 22 -5.64 -5.95 -15.27
C GLU A 22 -5.27 -7.42 -15.53
N THR A 23 -4.70 -8.07 -14.52
CA THR A 23 -4.30 -9.48 -14.56
C THR A 23 -4.19 -10.03 -13.14
N ASP A 24 -4.30 -11.35 -13.00
CA ASP A 24 -4.02 -12.09 -11.76
C ASP A 24 -2.57 -12.63 -11.70
N GLU A 25 -1.75 -12.33 -12.71
CA GLU A 25 -0.35 -12.76 -12.78
C GLU A 25 0.62 -11.71 -12.23
N GLY A 26 1.84 -12.14 -11.85
CA GLY A 26 2.92 -11.23 -11.45
C GLY A 26 2.83 -10.70 -10.03
N PHE A 27 1.93 -11.25 -9.21
CA PHE A 27 1.88 -10.94 -7.79
C PHE A 27 3.02 -11.62 -7.03
N THR A 28 3.69 -10.85 -6.20
CA THR A 28 4.56 -11.35 -5.14
C THR A 28 3.70 -11.72 -3.94
N THR A 29 3.93 -12.91 -3.35
CA THR A 29 3.16 -13.41 -2.21
C THR A 29 4.08 -13.62 -1.02
N THR A 30 3.72 -13.10 0.14
CA THR A 30 4.48 -13.34 1.38
C THR A 30 4.06 -14.65 2.05
N SER A 31 4.83 -15.12 3.02
CA SER A 31 4.52 -16.37 3.75
C SER A 31 3.20 -16.34 4.55
N TRP A 32 2.64 -15.15 4.80
CA TRP A 32 1.36 -14.95 5.51
C TRP A 32 0.21 -14.58 4.57
N GLY A 33 0.42 -14.65 3.25
CA GLY A 33 -0.64 -14.66 2.25
C GLY A 33 -1.10 -13.31 1.72
N GLU A 34 -0.51 -12.19 2.16
CA GLU A 34 -0.70 -10.93 1.43
C GLU A 34 0.03 -11.00 0.09
N THR A 35 -0.53 -10.32 -0.91
CA THR A 35 0.03 -10.28 -2.26
C THR A 35 0.09 -8.86 -2.79
N SER A 36 1.18 -8.54 -3.48
CA SER A 36 1.36 -7.23 -4.11
C SER A 36 1.91 -7.35 -5.53
N ARG A 37 1.47 -6.45 -6.42
CA ARG A 37 1.96 -6.31 -7.79
C ARG A 37 2.14 -4.84 -8.13
N THR A 38 3.36 -4.46 -8.49
CA THR A 38 3.63 -3.11 -9.00
C THR A 38 2.99 -2.91 -10.37
N ARG A 39 2.14 -1.89 -10.48
CA ARG A 39 1.49 -1.43 -11.72
C ARG A 39 2.36 -0.38 -12.41
N LEU A 40 2.75 0.64 -11.65
CA LEU A 40 3.68 1.70 -12.07
C LEU A 40 4.76 1.83 -11.00
N SER A 41 6.04 1.72 -11.37
CA SER A 41 7.16 1.92 -10.45
C SER A 41 7.65 3.38 -10.50
N PRO A 42 8.49 3.79 -9.55
CA PRO A 42 9.17 5.08 -9.62
C PRO A 42 9.98 5.28 -10.92
N ASP A 43 10.51 4.23 -11.54
CA ASP A 43 11.20 4.31 -12.82
C ASP A 43 10.26 4.74 -13.96
N HIS A 44 9.02 4.22 -13.97
CA HIS A 44 8.00 4.67 -14.94
C HIS A 44 7.58 6.13 -14.69
N THR A 45 7.63 6.58 -13.43
CA THR A 45 7.09 7.89 -13.04
C THR A 45 8.13 8.98 -12.86
N GLN A 46 9.42 8.70 -13.13
CA GLN A 46 10.56 9.59 -12.83
C GLN A 46 10.62 9.97 -11.34
N GLY A 47 10.35 9.01 -10.46
CA GLY A 47 10.39 9.20 -9.01
C GLY A 47 9.21 9.98 -8.44
N ALA A 48 8.13 10.15 -9.20
CA ALA A 48 6.97 10.92 -8.74
C ALA A 48 6.05 10.10 -7.82
N LEU A 49 5.82 8.82 -8.15
CA LEU A 49 4.99 7.90 -7.40
C LEU A 49 5.18 6.44 -7.84
N ALA A 50 4.68 5.50 -7.06
CA ALA A 50 4.38 4.14 -7.51
C ALA A 50 2.90 3.83 -7.33
N ILE A 51 2.37 2.93 -8.15
CA ILE A 51 1.02 2.36 -8.02
C ILE A 51 1.17 0.85 -7.95
N MET A 52 0.50 0.22 -6.99
CA MET A 52 0.53 -1.21 -6.75
C MET A 52 -0.90 -1.73 -6.57
N ASP A 53 -1.16 -2.94 -7.07
CA ASP A 53 -2.32 -3.71 -6.62
C ASP A 53 -1.94 -4.48 -5.37
N TYR A 54 -2.81 -4.47 -4.37
CA TYR A 54 -2.59 -5.14 -3.11
C TYR A 54 -3.80 -5.98 -2.73
N ARG A 55 -3.55 -7.18 -2.17
CA ARG A 55 -4.58 -8.11 -1.68
C ARG A 55 -4.13 -8.71 -0.36
N ALA A 56 -5.06 -8.89 0.56
CA ALA A 56 -4.79 -9.54 1.83
C ALA A 56 -5.92 -10.47 2.28
N PRO A 57 -5.60 -11.55 3.03
CA PRO A 57 -6.59 -12.49 3.53
C PRO A 57 -7.46 -11.86 4.63
N PRO A 58 -8.60 -12.49 4.97
CA PRO A 58 -9.44 -12.06 6.09
C PRO A 58 -8.64 -11.95 7.39
N GLY A 59 -8.93 -10.92 8.20
CA GLY A 59 -8.27 -10.71 9.49
C GLY A 59 -6.84 -10.17 9.42
N PHE A 60 -6.24 -10.05 8.24
CA PHE A 60 -4.88 -9.54 8.08
C PHE A 60 -4.79 -8.02 8.32
N GLY A 61 -3.67 -7.59 8.90
CA GLY A 61 -3.27 -6.18 8.98
C GLY A 61 -1.78 -6.06 9.26
N PRO A 62 -1.07 -5.09 8.64
CA PRO A 62 0.36 -4.90 8.90
C PRO A 62 0.62 -4.41 10.34
N PRO A 63 1.85 -4.54 10.85
CA PRO A 63 2.24 -3.84 12.08
C PRO A 63 2.05 -2.33 11.94
N ARG A 64 2.01 -1.63 13.08
CA ARG A 64 2.03 -0.17 13.08
C ARG A 64 3.36 0.32 12.53
N HIS A 65 3.31 1.20 11.55
CA HIS A 65 4.48 1.73 10.88
C HIS A 65 4.23 3.15 10.38
N PHE A 66 5.29 3.80 9.89
CA PHE A 66 5.17 5.03 9.11
C PHE A 66 6.20 5.01 7.99
N HIS A 67 5.91 5.78 6.94
CA HIS A 67 6.82 6.01 5.82
C HIS A 67 7.63 7.30 6.05
N HIS A 68 8.94 7.28 5.75
CA HIS A 68 9.81 8.45 5.89
C HIS A 68 9.50 9.53 4.85
N LYS A 69 9.17 9.10 3.62
CA LYS A 69 8.99 10.01 2.48
C LYS A 69 7.65 9.83 1.77
N ASP A 70 7.07 8.64 1.82
CA ASP A 70 5.87 8.32 1.07
C ASP A 70 4.61 8.77 1.78
N ASP A 71 3.83 9.63 1.12
CA ASP A 71 2.39 9.64 1.39
C ASP A 71 1.81 8.36 0.77
N GLU A 72 1.02 7.61 1.54
CA GLU A 72 0.38 6.37 1.09
C GLU A 72 -1.12 6.58 0.91
N ILE A 73 -1.65 6.15 -0.22
CA ILE A 73 -3.05 6.32 -0.60
C ILE A 73 -3.65 4.97 -0.94
N PHE A 74 -4.78 4.65 -0.33
CA PHE A 74 -5.57 3.48 -0.68
C PHE A 74 -6.80 3.88 -1.48
N LEU A 75 -7.11 3.13 -2.52
CA LEU A 75 -8.43 3.06 -3.13
C LEU A 75 -8.98 1.65 -2.92
N ILE A 76 -10.00 1.51 -2.06
CA ILE A 76 -10.56 0.20 -1.73
C ILE A 76 -11.40 -0.33 -2.89
N GLN A 77 -11.07 -1.53 -3.37
CA GLN A 77 -11.76 -2.20 -4.47
C GLN A 77 -12.78 -3.21 -3.95
N SER A 78 -12.44 -3.96 -2.89
CA SER A 78 -13.34 -4.93 -2.27
C SER A 78 -12.96 -5.20 -0.80
N GLY A 79 -13.95 -5.58 0.02
CA GLY A 79 -13.78 -5.88 1.44
C GLY A 79 -13.71 -4.62 2.31
N ASP A 80 -13.61 -4.82 3.62
CA ASP A 80 -13.71 -3.77 4.63
C ASP A 80 -12.50 -3.78 5.57
N ILE A 81 -11.98 -2.59 5.86
CA ILE A 81 -10.85 -2.38 6.77
C ILE A 81 -11.20 -1.43 7.91
N VAL A 82 -10.58 -1.64 9.06
CA VAL A 82 -10.38 -0.58 10.06
C VAL A 82 -9.03 0.07 9.82
N LEU A 83 -8.94 1.36 10.13
CA LEU A 83 -7.75 2.20 10.05
C LEU A 83 -7.49 2.79 11.41
N TRP A 84 -6.22 2.86 11.78
CA TRP A 84 -5.75 3.50 13.00
C TRP A 84 -4.60 4.46 12.71
N THR A 85 -4.64 5.61 13.36
CA THR A 85 -3.53 6.55 13.55
C THR A 85 -3.55 7.03 15.01
N PRO A 86 -2.48 7.66 15.52
CA PRO A 86 -2.48 8.27 16.86
C PRO A 86 -3.59 9.29 17.12
N THR A 87 -4.24 9.81 16.08
CA THR A 87 -5.25 10.89 16.19
C THR A 87 -6.64 10.47 15.73
N ALA A 88 -6.79 9.33 15.05
CA ALA A 88 -8.07 8.92 14.51
C ALA A 88 -8.16 7.41 14.27
N CYS A 89 -9.39 6.90 14.34
CA CYS A 89 -9.76 5.56 13.90
C CYS A 89 -10.97 5.63 12.98
N ARG A 90 -10.98 4.88 11.88
CA ARG A 90 -12.08 4.89 10.90
C ARG A 90 -12.27 3.50 10.30
N THR A 91 -13.47 3.23 9.79
CA THR A 91 -13.71 2.13 8.86
C THR A 91 -13.65 2.65 7.43
N ALA A 92 -13.23 1.81 6.48
CA ALA A 92 -13.31 2.10 5.05
C ALA A 92 -13.71 0.84 4.27
N GLY A 93 -14.45 1.04 3.18
CA GLY A 93 -14.96 -0.02 2.31
C GLY A 93 -14.87 0.35 0.83
N PRO A 94 -15.46 -0.46 -0.08
CA PRO A 94 -15.26 -0.31 -1.52
C PRO A 94 -15.65 1.07 -2.06
N GLY A 95 -14.75 1.69 -2.83
CA GLY A 95 -14.89 3.04 -3.38
C GLY A 95 -14.32 4.15 -2.51
N ASP A 96 -14.02 3.88 -1.23
CA ASP A 96 -13.38 4.86 -0.36
C ASP A 96 -11.91 5.08 -0.74
N VAL A 97 -11.48 6.34 -0.59
CA VAL A 97 -10.08 6.76 -0.79
C VAL A 97 -9.52 7.26 0.54
N ILE A 98 -8.36 6.74 0.92
CA ILE A 98 -7.72 7.05 2.20
C ILE A 98 -6.35 7.63 1.94
N LEU A 99 -6.01 8.73 2.60
CA LEU A 99 -4.66 9.28 2.65
C LEU A 99 -4.04 8.98 4.02
N LEU A 100 -2.89 8.34 4.01
CA LEU A 100 -2.01 8.06 5.14
C LEU A 100 -0.75 8.91 4.97
N PRO A 101 -0.67 10.07 5.65
CA PRO A 101 0.44 10.98 5.46
C PRO A 101 1.77 10.36 5.91
N LYS A 102 2.86 10.68 5.22
CA LYS A 102 4.21 10.35 5.68
C LYS A 102 4.46 10.86 7.10
N LEU A 103 5.34 10.17 7.82
CA LEU A 103 5.70 10.44 9.21
C LEU A 103 4.54 10.31 10.22
N MET A 104 3.33 9.95 9.78
CA MET A 104 2.22 9.60 10.66
C MET A 104 2.22 8.08 10.87
N PRO A 105 2.43 7.59 12.10
CA PRO A 105 2.18 6.20 12.42
C PRO A 105 0.77 5.80 12.04
N HIS A 106 0.63 4.66 11.36
CA HIS A 106 -0.65 4.12 11.00
C HIS A 106 -0.60 2.59 10.88
N THR A 107 -1.78 2.00 10.84
CA THR A 107 -2.01 0.61 10.45
C THR A 107 -3.44 0.47 9.97
N TRP A 108 -3.75 -0.66 9.37
CA TRP A 108 -5.10 -1.06 9.02
C TRP A 108 -5.28 -2.56 9.31
N ARG A 109 -6.52 -3.01 9.37
CA ARG A 109 -6.82 -4.45 9.49
C ARG A 109 -8.13 -4.79 8.79
N ALA A 110 -8.11 -5.84 7.97
CA ALA A 110 -9.32 -6.44 7.43
C ALA A 110 -10.13 -7.02 8.58
N TYR A 111 -11.42 -6.65 8.68
CA TYR A 111 -12.27 -7.08 9.81
C TYR A 111 -13.52 -7.85 9.37
N SER A 112 -13.72 -8.04 8.07
CA SER A 112 -14.74 -8.94 7.53
C SER A 112 -14.19 -10.36 7.32
N ASP A 113 -15.08 -11.33 7.12
CA ASP A 113 -14.72 -12.70 6.71
C ASP A 113 -14.27 -12.81 5.23
N ALA A 114 -14.35 -11.70 4.48
CA ALA A 114 -13.91 -11.62 3.09
C ALA A 114 -12.48 -11.06 2.97
N PRO A 115 -11.71 -11.50 1.96
CA PRO A 115 -10.42 -10.90 1.64
C PRO A 115 -10.61 -9.44 1.19
N VAL A 116 -9.56 -8.64 1.35
CA VAL A 116 -9.54 -7.25 0.91
C VAL A 116 -8.69 -7.08 -0.34
N ARG A 117 -9.13 -6.18 -1.22
CA ARG A 117 -8.36 -5.71 -2.39
C ARG A 117 -8.38 -4.20 -2.40
N PHE A 118 -7.22 -3.60 -2.65
CA PHE A 118 -7.12 -2.17 -2.87
C PHE A 118 -5.94 -1.84 -3.76
N GLN A 119 -6.02 -0.69 -4.41
CA GLN A 119 -4.87 -0.09 -5.07
C GLN A 119 -4.13 0.76 -4.03
N VAL A 120 -2.82 0.59 -3.97
CA VAL A 120 -1.91 1.41 -3.16
C VAL A 120 -1.18 2.36 -4.09
N THR A 121 -1.21 3.65 -3.78
CA THR A 121 -0.33 4.65 -4.41
C THR A 121 0.59 5.21 -3.34
N VAL A 122 1.89 5.23 -3.61
CA VAL A 122 2.90 5.81 -2.72
C VAL A 122 3.67 6.88 -3.46
N ALA A 123 3.94 8.01 -2.81
CA ALA A 123 4.61 9.15 -3.43
C ALA A 123 5.70 9.73 -2.51
N PRO A 124 7.01 9.64 -2.87
CA PRO A 124 7.56 9.32 -4.20
C PRO A 124 7.62 7.84 -4.62
N GLY A 125 7.41 6.89 -3.70
CA GLY A 125 7.27 5.46 -3.98
C GLY A 125 8.45 4.57 -3.54
N GLU A 126 9.11 4.90 -2.43
CA GLU A 126 10.18 4.07 -1.84
C GLU A 126 9.65 2.71 -1.34
N PHE A 127 8.41 2.68 -0.84
CA PHE A 127 7.73 1.49 -0.34
C PHE A 127 7.58 0.38 -1.39
N GLU A 128 7.53 0.73 -2.69
CA GLU A 128 7.29 -0.21 -3.80
C GLU A 128 8.21 -1.45 -3.75
N THR A 129 9.44 -1.28 -3.29
CA THR A 129 10.44 -2.36 -3.26
C THR A 129 10.25 -3.37 -2.13
N PHE A 130 9.38 -3.11 -1.15
CA PHE A 130 9.25 -3.88 0.10
C PHE A 130 8.98 -5.37 -0.13
N PHE A 131 7.94 -5.71 -0.91
CA PHE A 131 7.56 -7.10 -1.14
C PHE A 131 8.61 -7.88 -1.94
N GLY A 132 9.23 -7.22 -2.92
CA GLY A 132 10.33 -7.79 -3.69
C GLY A 132 11.51 -8.17 -2.80
N ARG A 133 11.86 -7.34 -1.81
CA ARG A 133 12.94 -7.62 -0.84
C ARG A 133 12.61 -8.84 0.03
N ILE A 134 11.38 -8.96 0.51
CA ILE A 134 10.92 -10.11 1.31
C ILE A 134 11.11 -11.42 0.54
N VAL A 135 10.61 -11.48 -0.70
CA VAL A 135 10.67 -12.71 -1.50
C VAL A 135 12.08 -13.00 -2.00
N ALA A 136 12.86 -12.00 -2.39
CA ALA A 136 14.25 -12.18 -2.79
C ALA A 136 15.13 -12.79 -1.67
N ARG A 137 14.76 -12.54 -0.41
CA ARG A 137 15.43 -13.07 0.78
C ARG A 137 14.77 -14.34 1.33
N ASN A 138 13.68 -14.81 0.73
CA ASN A 138 12.88 -15.95 1.19
C ASN A 138 12.47 -15.82 2.68
N LEU A 139 12.07 -14.62 3.09
CA LEU A 139 11.70 -14.35 4.48
C LEU A 139 10.29 -14.87 4.80
N THR A 140 10.14 -15.32 6.03
CA THR A 140 8.88 -15.79 6.63
C THR A 140 8.46 -14.88 7.78
N ILE A 141 7.23 -15.06 8.29
CA ILE A 141 6.71 -14.27 9.43
C ILE A 141 7.58 -14.37 10.70
N THR A 142 8.40 -15.42 10.81
CA THR A 142 9.28 -15.61 11.97
C THR A 142 10.60 -14.84 11.87
N ASP A 143 10.95 -14.32 10.69
CA ASP A 143 12.22 -13.63 10.43
C ASP A 143 12.15 -12.14 10.80
N VAL A 144 11.70 -11.85 12.02
CA VAL A 144 11.29 -10.51 12.48
C VAL A 144 12.38 -9.44 12.24
N GLU A 145 13.63 -9.73 12.58
CA GLU A 145 14.75 -8.79 12.42
C GLU A 145 14.97 -8.44 10.94
N ALA A 146 15.04 -9.45 10.07
CA ALA A 146 15.20 -9.25 8.63
C ALA A 146 13.99 -8.57 7.97
N LEU A 147 12.78 -8.78 8.50
CA LEU A 147 11.58 -8.07 8.06
C LEU A 147 11.63 -6.58 8.42
N ILE A 148 12.12 -6.25 9.61
CA ILE A 148 12.35 -4.85 10.02
C ILE A 148 13.41 -4.21 9.12
N GLU A 149 14.51 -4.91 8.82
CA GLU A 149 15.51 -4.43 7.88
C GLU A 149 14.92 -4.18 6.48
N CYS A 150 14.10 -5.10 5.96
CA CYS A 150 13.39 -4.91 4.69
C CYS A 150 12.48 -3.67 4.72
N ALA A 151 11.77 -3.44 5.84
CA ALA A 151 10.92 -2.26 6.01
C ALA A 151 11.76 -0.98 5.98
N ASN A 152 12.86 -0.95 6.74
CA ASN A 152 13.76 0.20 6.78
C ASN A 152 14.38 0.52 5.42
N GLU A 153 14.82 -0.50 4.67
CA GLU A 153 15.34 -0.31 3.31
C GLU A 153 14.28 0.16 2.30
N ALA A 154 13.00 -0.11 2.57
CA ALA A 154 11.86 0.36 1.80
C ALA A 154 11.27 1.68 2.33
N GLY A 155 11.99 2.39 3.21
CA GLY A 155 11.59 3.72 3.70
C GLY A 155 10.52 3.70 4.80
N MET A 156 10.39 2.59 5.53
CA MET A 156 9.45 2.45 6.64
C MET A 156 10.17 2.21 7.97
N ASP A 157 9.57 2.68 9.07
CA ASP A 157 9.90 2.21 10.42
C ASP A 157 8.71 1.50 11.04
N ILE A 158 8.95 0.31 11.62
CA ILE A 158 7.97 -0.42 12.41
C ILE A 158 7.96 0.11 13.84
N VAL A 159 6.82 0.58 14.33
CA VAL A 159 6.69 1.26 15.62
C VAL A 159 5.77 0.54 16.62
N GLY A 160 5.13 -0.55 16.21
CA GLY A 160 4.30 -1.32 17.13
C GLY A 160 3.65 -2.55 16.48
N PRO A 161 2.95 -3.37 17.28
CA PRO A 161 2.29 -4.57 16.79
C PRO A 161 1.10 -4.22 15.86
N PRO A 162 0.56 -5.19 15.12
CA PRO A 162 -0.73 -5.06 14.45
C PRO A 162 -1.88 -4.75 15.42
N LEU A 163 -3.05 -4.39 14.89
CA LEU A 163 -4.27 -4.24 15.69
C LEU A 163 -4.75 -5.59 16.24
N THR A 164 -5.03 -5.62 17.54
CA THR A 164 -5.67 -6.75 18.23
C THR A 164 -7.15 -6.87 17.88
N ASP A 165 -7.77 -8.01 18.19
CA ASP A 165 -9.21 -8.22 17.95
C ASP A 165 -10.09 -7.24 18.73
N ASP A 166 -9.69 -6.93 19.97
CA ASP A 166 -10.39 -5.97 20.82
C ASP A 166 -10.31 -4.55 20.25
N GLU A 167 -9.13 -4.14 19.76
CA GLU A 167 -8.95 -2.84 19.11
C GLU A 167 -9.80 -2.73 17.85
N VAL A 168 -9.79 -3.76 16.99
CA VAL A 168 -10.65 -3.81 15.81
C VAL A 168 -12.12 -3.68 16.19
N ALA A 169 -12.59 -4.46 17.17
CA ALA A 169 -13.98 -4.43 17.60
C ALA A 169 -14.39 -3.06 18.15
N ALA A 170 -13.50 -2.38 18.87
CA ALA A 170 -13.71 -1.01 19.36
C ALA A 170 -13.82 -0.01 18.21
N ILE A 171 -12.91 -0.05 17.23
CA ILE A 171 -12.95 0.86 16.07
C ILE A 171 -14.23 0.67 15.26
N VAL A 172 -14.68 -0.58 15.07
CA VAL A 172 -15.96 -0.88 14.38
C VAL A 172 -17.16 -0.29 15.13
N ARG A 173 -17.11 -0.17 16.46
CA ARG A 173 -18.13 0.52 17.27
C ARG A 173 -18.00 2.05 17.25
N GLY A 174 -17.00 2.60 16.55
CA GLY A 174 -16.72 4.03 16.49
C GLY A 174 -15.93 4.55 17.69
N GLU A 175 -15.29 3.66 18.46
CA GLU A 175 -14.46 4.02 19.61
C GLU A 175 -13.03 4.37 19.17
N THR A 176 -12.34 5.16 19.98
CA THR A 176 -10.90 5.44 19.83
C THR A 176 -10.09 4.41 20.63
N VAL A 177 -8.94 3.99 20.10
CA VAL A 177 -8.03 3.03 20.74
C VAL A 177 -6.58 3.51 20.75
#